data_AF-M5JR32-F1
#
_entry.id   AF-M5JR32-F1
#
_cell.length_a   1.000
_cell.length_b   1.000
_cell.length_c   1.000
_cell.angle_alpha   90.00
_cell.angle_beta   90.00
_cell.angle_gamma   90.00
#
_symmetry.space_group_name_H-M   'P 1'
#
loop_
_entity.id
_entity.type
_entity.pdbx_description
1 polymer ?
#
loop_
_entity_poly.entity_id
_entity_poly.type
_entity_poly.pdbx_seq_one_letter_code
_entity_poly.pdbx_strand_id
1 'polypeptide(L)'
;MSVIESKLIVSLFDKVTGPARGLFGTMNRLRGAADNFAASQRQLAAPVTGTLGRIAAIGATYLSLDHGIRGTAGAAIEFESAFADVKKVVEATDSQFLNMRKSILRLSTAIPITASGFAAIYAAAGQSGIANEELESFAEATAKVATAWETPVDQTGEALAKIKTALRRDVKDTVLLADAINEIGNVSAANSPDLLEYTNRVAAFAETAGFSAEQALAFGGAMIGSGFEPEVAATSFRNLTKL
;
A
#
# COMPACT_ATOMS: atom_id res chain seq x y z
N MET A 1 -20.42 -11.43 -61.00
CA MET A 1 -19.89 -10.61 -59.87
C MET A 1 -20.95 -10.20 -58.84
N SER A 2 -22.26 -10.27 -59.10
CA SER A 2 -23.30 -9.75 -58.18
C SER A 2 -23.64 -10.60 -56.95
N VAL A 3 -23.34 -11.91 -56.94
CA VAL A 3 -23.74 -12.82 -55.85
C VAL A 3 -22.88 -12.64 -54.59
N ILE A 4 -21.64 -12.18 -54.73
CA ILE A 4 -20.70 -11.98 -53.62
C ILE A 4 -21.03 -10.68 -52.85
N GLU A 5 -21.40 -9.61 -53.55
CA GLU A 5 -21.83 -8.35 -52.92
C GLU A 5 -23.12 -8.51 -52.10
N SER A 6 -24.09 -9.28 -52.61
CA SER A 6 -25.37 -9.48 -51.91
C SER A 6 -25.21 -10.28 -50.61
N LYS A 7 -24.32 -11.28 -50.56
CA LYS A 7 -24.00 -12.00 -49.32
C LYS A 7 -23.26 -11.13 -48.29
N LEU A 8 -22.39 -10.23 -48.75
CA LEU A 8 -21.65 -9.32 -47.87
C LEU A 8 -22.58 -8.30 -47.21
N ILE A 9 -23.49 -7.68 -47.98
CA ILE A 9 -24.45 -6.68 -47.50
C ILE A 9 -25.44 -7.29 -46.48
N VAL A 10 -25.95 -8.50 -46.74
CA VAL A 10 -26.86 -9.18 -45.79
C VAL A 10 -26.14 -9.55 -44.49
N SER A 11 -24.86 -9.99 -44.56
CA SER A 11 -24.08 -10.31 -43.36
C SER A 11 -23.70 -9.08 -42.50
N LEU A 12 -23.56 -7.91 -43.14
CA LEU A 12 -23.28 -6.65 -42.45
C LEU A 12 -24.54 -6.10 -41.76
N PHE A 13 -25.71 -6.22 -42.40
CA PHE A 13 -26.98 -5.83 -41.79
C PHE A 13 -27.28 -6.68 -40.55
N ASP A 14 -27.10 -8.00 -40.64
CA ASP A 14 -27.40 -8.93 -39.54
C ASP A 14 -26.47 -8.74 -38.32
N LYS A 15 -25.17 -8.48 -38.57
CA LYS A 15 -24.17 -8.18 -37.52
C LYS A 15 -24.36 -6.84 -36.82
N VAL A 16 -25.15 -5.92 -37.37
CA VAL A 16 -25.48 -4.62 -36.74
C VAL A 16 -26.87 -4.66 -36.08
N THR A 17 -27.83 -5.42 -36.61
CA THR A 17 -29.18 -5.53 -36.03
C THR A 17 -29.29 -6.51 -34.86
N GLY A 18 -28.44 -7.53 -34.79
CA GLY A 18 -28.39 -8.48 -33.66
C GLY A 18 -28.03 -7.82 -32.32
N PRO A 19 -26.93 -7.06 -32.23
CA PRO A 19 -26.53 -6.36 -31.00
C PRO A 19 -27.51 -5.24 -30.59
N ALA A 20 -28.10 -4.53 -31.57
CA ALA A 20 -29.03 -3.43 -31.31
C ALA A 20 -30.33 -3.89 -30.63
N ARG A 21 -30.88 -5.07 -31.00
CA ARG A 21 -32.07 -5.65 -30.33
C ARG A 21 -31.81 -6.00 -28.86
N GLY A 22 -30.58 -6.41 -28.51
CA GLY A 22 -30.17 -6.66 -27.12
C GLY A 22 -30.12 -5.39 -26.27
N LEU A 23 -29.72 -4.26 -26.87
CA LEU A 23 -29.67 -2.96 -26.21
C LEU A 23 -31.09 -2.44 -25.88
N PHE A 24 -32.05 -2.55 -26.79
CA PHE A 24 -33.45 -2.13 -26.52
C PHE A 24 -34.10 -2.95 -25.38
N GLY A 25 -33.84 -4.26 -25.32
CA GLY A 25 -34.33 -5.12 -24.23
C GLY A 25 -33.67 -4.85 -22.87
N THR A 26 -32.44 -4.34 -22.88
CA THR A 26 -31.72 -3.95 -21.65
C THR A 26 -32.14 -2.56 -21.20
N MET A 27 -32.36 -1.63 -22.14
CA MET A 27 -32.90 -0.30 -21.83
C MET A 27 -34.32 -0.34 -21.27
N ASN A 28 -35.20 -1.21 -21.76
CA ASN A 28 -36.55 -1.35 -21.18
C ASN A 28 -36.52 -1.98 -19.78
N ARG A 29 -35.56 -2.88 -19.50
CA ARG A 29 -35.33 -3.41 -18.15
C ARG A 29 -34.71 -2.38 -17.21
N LEU A 30 -33.78 -1.57 -17.70
CA LEU A 30 -33.19 -0.44 -16.96
C LEU A 30 -34.23 0.64 -16.69
N ARG A 31 -35.11 0.93 -17.64
CA ARG A 31 -36.20 1.91 -17.47
C ARG A 31 -37.24 1.40 -16.46
N GLY A 32 -37.63 0.11 -16.54
CA GLY A 32 -38.47 -0.51 -15.52
C GLY A 32 -37.82 -0.56 -14.13
N ALA A 33 -36.51 -0.81 -14.05
CA ALA A 33 -35.76 -0.75 -12.79
C ALA A 33 -35.64 0.69 -12.25
N ALA A 34 -35.45 1.68 -13.12
CA ALA A 34 -35.40 3.09 -12.77
C ALA A 34 -36.79 3.62 -12.34
N ASP A 35 -37.86 3.17 -12.98
CA ASP A 35 -39.24 3.53 -12.61
C ASP A 35 -39.63 2.91 -11.27
N ASN A 36 -39.21 1.67 -10.98
CA ASN A 36 -39.36 1.04 -9.67
C ASN A 36 -38.51 1.72 -8.58
N PHE A 37 -37.31 2.20 -8.92
CA PHE A 37 -36.45 2.97 -8.02
C PHE A 37 -37.01 4.37 -7.73
N ALA A 38 -37.55 5.05 -8.75
CA ALA A 38 -38.20 6.35 -8.59
C ALA A 38 -39.52 6.23 -7.81
N ALA A 39 -40.27 5.14 -7.98
CA ALA A 39 -41.46 4.84 -7.18
C ALA A 39 -41.10 4.53 -5.72
N SER A 40 -40.01 3.78 -5.48
CA SER A 40 -39.42 3.54 -4.15
C SER A 40 -38.95 4.85 -3.48
N GLN A 41 -38.31 5.75 -4.23
CA GLN A 41 -37.85 7.06 -3.73
C GLN A 41 -39.02 7.99 -3.36
N ARG A 42 -40.13 7.96 -4.12
CA ARG A 42 -41.32 8.77 -3.80
C ARG A 42 -42.06 8.30 -2.55
N GLN A 43 -41.99 7.01 -2.20
CA GLN A 43 -42.51 6.50 -0.93
C GLN A 43 -41.66 6.94 0.28
N LEU A 44 -40.38 7.27 0.06
CA LEU A 44 -39.47 7.78 1.09
C LEU A 44 -39.58 9.30 1.30
N ALA A 45 -40.23 10.02 0.38
CA ALA A 45 -40.44 11.47 0.45
C ALA A 45 -41.83 11.86 0.99
N ALA A 46 -42.65 10.90 1.44
CA ALA A 46 -43.94 11.20 2.06
C ALA A 46 -43.73 11.91 3.41
N PRO A 47 -44.49 12.98 3.72
CA PRO A 47 -44.35 13.71 4.97
C PRO A 47 -44.63 12.77 6.17
N VAL A 48 -43.64 12.64 7.05
CA VAL A 48 -43.63 11.70 8.18
C VAL A 48 -44.57 12.20 9.28
N THR A 49 -45.86 11.91 9.17
CA THR A 49 -46.87 12.24 10.20
C THR A 49 -47.59 10.99 10.71
N GLY A 50 -46.84 9.94 11.05
CA GLY A 50 -47.40 8.73 11.65
C GLY A 50 -46.34 7.81 12.28
N THR A 51 -46.75 7.04 13.30
CA THR A 51 -45.90 6.11 14.07
C THR A 51 -45.20 5.05 13.21
N LEU A 52 -45.81 4.61 12.10
CA LEU A 52 -45.20 3.72 11.11
C LEU A 52 -44.09 4.39 10.26
N GLY A 53 -44.18 5.70 10.03
CA GLY A 53 -43.15 6.47 9.30
C GLY A 53 -41.86 6.63 10.09
N ARG A 54 -41.92 6.61 11.43
CA ARG A 54 -40.74 6.64 12.31
C ARG A 54 -39.93 5.34 12.25
N ILE A 55 -40.59 4.19 12.04
CA ILE A 55 -39.93 2.87 11.90
C ILE A 55 -39.29 2.73 10.51
N ALA A 56 -39.92 3.26 9.46
CA ALA A 56 -39.33 3.30 8.11
C ALA A 56 -38.12 4.24 8.03
N ALA A 57 -38.13 5.37 8.75
CA ALA A 57 -36.96 6.25 8.88
C ALA A 57 -35.79 5.51 9.55
N ILE A 58 -36.03 4.66 10.53
CA ILE A 58 -34.99 3.81 11.15
C ILE A 58 -34.41 2.82 10.12
N GLY A 59 -35.24 2.22 9.26
CA GLY A 59 -34.80 1.29 8.20
C GLY A 59 -33.98 1.94 7.07
N ALA A 60 -34.39 3.13 6.62
CA ALA A 60 -33.63 3.90 5.62
C ALA A 60 -32.32 4.46 6.19
N THR A 61 -32.29 4.84 7.47
CA THR A 61 -31.06 5.21 8.19
C THR A 61 -30.14 3.99 8.31
N TYR A 62 -30.66 2.79 8.56
CA TYR A 62 -29.83 1.59 8.67
C TYR A 62 -29.09 1.22 7.37
N LEU A 63 -29.73 1.38 6.22
CA LEU A 63 -29.09 1.11 4.91
C LEU A 63 -28.14 2.22 4.45
N SER A 64 -28.31 3.46 4.93
CA SER A 64 -27.36 4.56 4.69
C SER A 64 -26.23 4.60 5.72
N LEU A 65 -26.36 3.88 6.84
CA LEU A 65 -25.30 3.69 7.83
C LEU A 65 -24.30 2.58 7.44
N ASP A 66 -24.64 1.64 6.56
CA ASP A 66 -23.70 0.57 6.17
C ASP A 66 -22.46 1.11 5.41
N HIS A 67 -22.59 2.20 4.64
CA HIS A 67 -21.45 2.82 3.97
C HIS A 67 -20.72 3.87 4.85
N GLY A 68 -21.42 4.53 5.78
CA GLY A 68 -20.83 5.56 6.66
C GLY A 68 -20.22 5.03 7.96
N ILE A 69 -20.82 4.00 8.58
CA ILE A 69 -20.30 3.35 9.79
C ILE A 69 -19.13 2.43 9.44
N ARG A 70 -19.17 1.71 8.29
CA ARG A 70 -18.01 0.93 7.85
C ARG A 70 -16.78 1.80 7.57
N GLY A 71 -16.96 3.02 7.06
CA GLY A 71 -15.86 3.95 6.80
C GLY A 71 -15.12 4.45 8.05
N THR A 72 -15.78 4.54 9.21
CA THR A 72 -15.20 5.12 10.43
C THR A 72 -15.03 4.11 11.57
N ALA A 73 -16.04 3.30 11.86
CA ALA A 73 -15.93 2.23 12.86
C ALA A 73 -15.05 1.07 12.35
N GLY A 74 -15.12 0.77 11.05
CA GLY A 74 -14.26 -0.25 10.43
C GLY A 74 -12.78 0.12 10.50
N ALA A 75 -12.43 1.36 10.15
CA ALA A 75 -11.06 1.87 10.25
C ALA A 75 -10.53 1.87 11.69
N ALA A 76 -11.38 2.20 12.68
CA ALA A 76 -11.00 2.13 14.09
C ALA A 76 -10.76 0.69 14.58
N ILE A 77 -11.60 -0.26 14.15
CA ILE A 77 -11.41 -1.69 14.46
C ILE A 77 -10.12 -2.21 13.82
N GLU A 78 -9.88 -1.88 12.55
CA GLU A 78 -8.67 -2.28 11.83
C GLU A 78 -7.42 -1.70 12.50
N PHE A 79 -7.47 -0.42 12.90
CA PHE A 79 -6.38 0.21 13.63
C PHE A 79 -6.12 -0.47 14.98
N GLU A 80 -7.13 -0.70 15.82
CA GLU A 80 -6.91 -1.37 17.11
C GLU A 80 -6.46 -2.83 16.94
N SER A 81 -6.90 -3.51 15.88
CA SER A 81 -6.40 -4.85 15.51
C SER A 81 -4.92 -4.80 15.17
N ALA A 82 -4.50 -3.89 14.28
CA ALA A 82 -3.08 -3.72 13.93
C ALA A 82 -2.25 -3.24 15.13
N PHE A 83 -2.82 -2.41 16.01
CA PHE A 83 -2.15 -1.95 17.23
C PHE A 83 -1.99 -3.08 18.26
N ALA A 84 -2.82 -4.12 18.22
CA ALA A 84 -2.61 -5.32 19.04
C ALA A 84 -1.31 -6.04 18.66
N ASP A 85 -0.93 -6.04 17.38
CA ASP A 85 0.36 -6.58 16.92
C ASP A 85 1.54 -5.75 17.44
N VAL A 86 1.38 -4.43 17.54
CA VAL A 86 2.37 -3.56 18.22
C VAL A 86 2.54 -3.97 19.68
N LYS A 87 1.43 -4.13 20.41
CA LYS A 87 1.47 -4.56 21.83
C LYS A 87 2.09 -5.95 22.04
N LYS A 88 2.03 -6.82 21.03
CA LYS A 88 2.61 -8.17 21.11
C LYS A 88 4.14 -8.14 21.10
N VAL A 89 4.74 -7.20 20.38
CA VAL A 89 6.19 -7.16 20.12
C VAL A 89 6.90 -6.00 20.81
N VAL A 90 6.16 -5.02 21.33
CA VAL A 90 6.69 -3.84 22.01
C VAL A 90 6.39 -3.94 23.50
N GLU A 91 7.43 -3.88 24.34
CA GLU A 91 7.27 -3.80 25.79
C GLU A 91 7.19 -2.32 26.22
N ALA A 92 6.01 -1.87 26.66
CA ALA A 92 5.80 -0.48 27.07
C ALA A 92 4.70 -0.36 28.14
N THR A 93 4.69 0.77 28.84
CA THR A 93 3.60 1.13 29.76
C THR A 93 2.33 1.57 29.01
N ASP A 94 1.19 1.55 29.68
CA ASP A 94 -0.08 2.03 29.09
C ASP A 94 0.02 3.47 28.58
N SER A 95 0.72 4.35 29.31
CA SER A 95 0.92 5.73 28.89
C SER A 95 1.79 5.84 27.63
N GLN A 96 2.82 5.00 27.51
CA GLN A 96 3.64 4.92 26.30
C GLN A 96 2.83 4.37 25.12
N PHE A 97 2.02 3.33 25.30
CA PHE A 97 1.12 2.86 24.22
C PHE A 97 0.10 3.90 23.80
N LEU A 98 -0.43 4.71 24.72
CA LEU A 98 -1.30 5.84 24.38
C LEU A 98 -0.56 6.90 23.55
N ASN A 99 0.71 7.17 23.86
CA ASN A 99 1.54 8.07 23.06
C ASN A 99 1.81 7.49 21.67
N MET A 100 2.15 6.20 21.56
CA MET A 100 2.33 5.53 20.26
C MET A 100 1.07 5.62 19.40
N ARG A 101 -0.12 5.40 19.95
CA ARG A 101 -1.39 5.59 19.22
C ARG A 101 -1.54 7.01 18.68
N LYS A 102 -1.28 8.01 19.51
CA LYS A 102 -1.35 9.43 19.10
C LYS A 102 -0.36 9.74 17.98
N SER A 103 0.87 9.23 18.09
CA SER A 103 1.90 9.39 17.06
C SER A 103 1.50 8.73 15.75
N ILE A 104 1.01 7.48 15.78
CA ILE A 104 0.54 6.77 14.58
C ILE A 104 -0.60 7.54 13.91
N LEU A 105 -1.60 7.97 14.67
CA LEU A 105 -2.73 8.75 14.12
C LEU A 105 -2.24 10.07 13.51
N ARG A 106 -1.33 10.79 14.18
CA ARG A 106 -0.73 12.02 13.65
C ARG A 106 0.06 11.78 12.36
N LEU A 107 0.85 10.71 12.30
CA LEU A 107 1.63 10.36 11.12
C LEU A 107 0.72 9.98 9.94
N SER A 108 -0.36 9.24 10.20
CA SER A 108 -1.33 8.82 9.18
C SER A 108 -2.10 9.97 8.52
N THR A 109 -2.15 11.14 9.16
CA THR A 109 -2.74 12.35 8.57
C THR A 109 -1.72 13.22 7.84
N ALA A 110 -0.42 12.99 8.07
CA ALA A 110 0.67 13.76 7.48
C ALA A 110 1.32 13.08 6.26
N ILE A 111 1.35 11.74 6.25
CA ILE A 111 1.95 10.91 5.21
C ILE A 111 0.86 10.00 4.66
N PRO A 112 0.80 9.72 3.33
CA PRO A 112 -0.29 8.95 2.71
C PRO A 112 -0.25 7.43 3.01
N ILE A 113 -0.07 7.08 4.28
CA ILE A 113 -0.11 5.72 4.83
C ILE A 113 -1.19 5.67 5.92
N THR A 114 -1.99 4.60 5.93
CA THR A 114 -3.07 4.44 6.90
C THR A 114 -2.54 4.28 8.34
N ALA A 115 -3.40 4.54 9.33
CA ALA A 115 -3.05 4.27 10.73
C ALA A 115 -2.73 2.78 10.96
N SER A 116 -3.42 1.85 10.29
CA SER A 116 -3.11 0.42 10.30
C SER A 116 -1.74 0.13 9.69
N GLY A 117 -1.38 0.79 8.58
CA GLY A 117 -0.06 0.68 7.96
C GLY A 117 1.07 1.17 8.86
N PHE A 118 0.89 2.32 9.54
CA PHE A 118 1.85 2.78 10.54
C PHE A 118 1.96 1.84 11.74
N ALA A 119 0.85 1.28 12.22
CA ALA A 119 0.88 0.26 13.27
C ALA A 119 1.67 -0.98 12.81
N ALA A 120 1.52 -1.41 11.56
CA ALA A 120 2.32 -2.50 10.99
C ALA A 120 3.82 -2.17 10.96
N ILE A 121 4.20 -0.93 10.62
CA ILE A 121 5.61 -0.49 10.69
C ILE A 121 6.12 -0.53 12.14
N TYR A 122 5.35 -0.02 13.11
CA TYR A 122 5.70 -0.08 14.53
C TYR A 122 5.89 -1.53 15.01
N ALA A 123 5.03 -2.45 14.57
CA ALA A 123 5.15 -3.87 14.92
C ALA A 123 6.42 -4.51 14.30
N ALA A 124 6.70 -4.25 13.02
CA ALA A 124 7.91 -4.74 12.35
C ALA A 124 9.19 -4.18 12.99
N ALA A 125 9.16 -2.89 13.37
CA ALA A 125 10.25 -2.22 14.07
C ALA A 125 10.49 -2.82 15.47
N GLY A 126 9.42 -3.00 16.26
CA GLY A 126 9.50 -3.62 17.58
C GLY A 126 10.01 -5.06 17.52
N GLN A 127 9.53 -5.85 16.56
CA GLN A 127 10.01 -7.21 16.32
C GLN A 127 11.49 -7.26 15.94
N SER A 128 11.99 -6.22 15.29
CA SER A 128 13.40 -6.09 14.89
C SER A 128 14.30 -5.51 15.99
N GLY A 129 13.75 -5.25 17.18
CA GLY A 129 14.48 -4.73 18.34
C GLY A 129 14.75 -3.23 18.28
N ILE A 130 14.00 -2.46 17.50
CA ILE A 130 14.09 -0.99 17.51
C ILE A 130 13.56 -0.48 18.85
N ALA A 131 14.34 0.40 19.50
CA ALA A 131 13.99 0.94 20.80
C ALA A 131 12.70 1.77 20.74
N ASN A 132 11.92 1.76 21.82
CA ASN A 132 10.62 2.45 21.90
C ASN A 132 10.72 3.93 21.56
N GLU A 133 11.82 4.58 21.96
CA GLU A 133 12.09 6.00 21.72
C GLU A 133 12.42 6.29 20.25
N GLU A 134 12.84 5.27 19.49
CA GLU A 134 13.17 5.35 18.06
C GLU A 134 12.00 4.93 17.15
N LEU A 135 10.95 4.30 17.67
CA LEU A 135 9.86 3.74 16.85
C LEU A 135 9.17 4.79 15.97
N GLU A 136 8.95 5.99 16.51
CA GLU A 136 8.28 7.05 15.74
C GLU A 136 9.14 7.55 14.58
N SER A 137 10.40 7.87 14.84
CA SER A 137 11.31 8.36 13.80
C SER A 137 11.57 7.28 12.75
N PHE A 138 11.69 6.02 13.16
CA PHE A 138 11.81 4.89 12.24
C PHE A 138 10.56 4.70 11.38
N ALA A 139 9.37 4.82 11.97
CA ALA A 139 8.12 4.68 11.24
C ALA A 139 7.90 5.81 10.24
N GLU A 140 8.21 7.06 10.63
CA GLU A 140 8.17 8.21 9.73
C GLU A 140 9.14 8.03 8.54
N ALA A 141 10.38 7.62 8.82
CA ALA A 141 11.38 7.33 7.81
C ALA A 141 10.92 6.23 6.84
N THR A 142 10.47 5.11 7.37
CA THR A 142 9.98 3.98 6.58
C THR A 142 8.82 4.39 5.68
N ALA A 143 7.85 5.15 6.19
CA ALA A 143 6.71 5.59 5.41
C ALA A 143 7.11 6.54 4.27
N LYS A 144 8.07 7.44 4.50
CA LYS A 144 8.62 8.31 3.44
C LYS A 144 9.33 7.51 2.36
N VAL A 145 10.17 6.56 2.75
CA VAL A 145 10.89 5.68 1.83
C VAL A 145 9.91 4.82 1.02
N ALA A 146 8.93 4.20 1.67
CA ALA A 146 7.92 3.39 1.01
C ALA A 146 7.08 4.20 0.02
N THR A 147 6.74 5.44 0.38
CA THR A 147 6.04 6.36 -0.53
C THR A 147 6.92 6.76 -1.71
N ALA A 148 8.20 7.03 -1.48
CA ALA A 148 9.14 7.44 -2.53
C ALA A 148 9.40 6.32 -3.55
N TRP A 149 9.46 5.07 -3.10
CA TRP A 149 9.74 3.90 -3.95
C TRP A 149 8.48 3.16 -4.40
N GLU A 150 7.30 3.65 -4.03
CA GLU A 150 6.00 3.02 -4.29
C GLU A 150 5.93 1.55 -3.84
N THR A 151 6.58 1.24 -2.71
CA THR A 151 6.65 -0.11 -2.15
C THR A 151 5.72 -0.32 -0.94
N PRO A 152 5.29 -1.55 -0.65
CA PRO A 152 4.52 -1.85 0.56
C PRO A 152 5.30 -1.50 1.85
N VAL A 153 4.65 -0.80 2.78
CA VAL A 153 5.27 -0.28 4.01
C VAL A 153 5.81 -1.36 4.95
N ASP A 154 5.15 -2.51 4.99
CA ASP A 154 5.56 -3.68 5.77
C ASP A 154 6.89 -4.24 5.25
N GLN A 155 7.00 -4.41 3.94
CA GLN A 155 8.22 -4.89 3.28
C GLN A 155 9.37 -3.90 3.42
N THR A 156 9.10 -2.60 3.20
CA THR A 156 10.09 -1.54 3.37
C THR A 156 10.57 -1.46 4.83
N GLY A 157 9.64 -1.52 5.78
CA GLY A 157 9.97 -1.47 7.21
C GLY A 157 10.83 -2.65 7.65
N GLU A 158 10.50 -3.86 7.22
CA GLU A 158 11.30 -5.06 7.50
C GLU A 158 12.71 -4.95 6.90
N ALA A 159 12.82 -4.50 5.64
CA ALA A 159 14.10 -4.33 4.97
C ALA A 159 14.99 -3.27 5.65
N LEU A 160 14.43 -2.10 6.01
CA LEU A 160 15.18 -1.06 6.69
C LEU A 160 15.58 -1.46 8.11
N ALA A 161 14.71 -2.18 8.83
CA ALA A 161 15.01 -2.66 10.17
C ALA A 161 16.13 -3.71 10.15
N LYS A 162 16.13 -4.62 9.17
CA LYS A 162 17.23 -5.57 8.95
C LYS A 162 18.55 -4.86 8.67
N ILE A 163 18.57 -3.86 7.79
CA ILE A 163 19.76 -3.07 7.51
C ILE A 163 20.27 -2.38 8.78
N LYS A 164 19.41 -1.66 9.50
CA LYS A 164 19.77 -0.97 10.76
C LYS A 164 20.46 -1.92 11.73
N THR A 165 19.83 -3.07 11.99
CA THR A 165 20.32 -4.06 12.94
C THR A 165 21.61 -4.72 12.45
N ALA A 166 21.69 -5.09 11.17
CA ALA A 166 22.86 -5.78 10.61
C ALA A 166 24.10 -4.89 10.57
N LEU A 167 23.93 -3.59 10.31
CA LEU A 167 25.01 -2.60 10.29
C LEU A 167 25.24 -1.94 11.66
N ARG A 168 24.43 -2.27 12.68
CA ARG A 168 24.45 -1.63 14.00
C ARG A 168 24.38 -0.10 13.94
N ARG A 169 23.59 0.42 13.00
CA ARG A 169 23.39 1.85 12.77
C ARG A 169 22.21 2.37 13.59
N ASP A 170 22.19 3.68 13.81
CA ASP A 170 20.98 4.34 14.31
C ASP A 170 19.96 4.57 13.17
N VAL A 171 18.77 5.07 13.51
CA VAL A 171 17.73 5.35 12.50
C VAL A 171 18.23 6.37 11.47
N LYS A 172 18.97 7.39 11.90
CA LYS A 172 19.43 8.48 11.04
C LYS A 172 20.41 7.97 9.97
N ASP A 173 21.40 7.17 10.36
CA ASP A 173 22.38 6.58 9.46
C ASP A 173 21.76 5.54 8.52
N THR A 174 20.69 4.88 8.96
CA THR A 174 19.88 4.00 8.10
C THR A 174 19.13 4.80 7.04
N VAL A 175 18.55 5.95 7.42
CA VAL A 175 17.90 6.87 6.47
C VAL A 175 18.90 7.43 5.47
N LEU A 176 20.11 7.80 5.90
CA LEU A 176 21.15 8.27 4.98
C LEU A 176 21.54 7.21 3.95
N LEU A 177 21.54 5.93 4.32
CA LEU A 177 21.75 4.85 3.36
C LEU A 177 20.56 4.68 2.39
N ALA A 178 19.33 4.84 2.87
CA ALA A 178 18.15 4.88 2.01
C ALA A 178 18.18 6.08 1.04
N ASP A 179 18.63 7.25 1.50
CA ASP A 179 18.82 8.43 0.66
C ASP A 179 19.89 8.17 -0.41
N ALA A 180 20.99 7.49 -0.08
CA ALA A 180 22.01 7.09 -1.05
C ALA A 180 21.45 6.10 -2.10
N ILE A 181 20.59 5.17 -1.69
CA ILE A 181 19.87 4.27 -2.61
C ILE A 181 18.98 5.09 -3.56
N ASN A 182 18.25 6.06 -3.02
CA ASN A 182 17.38 6.93 -3.80
C ASN A 182 18.17 7.78 -4.81
N GLU A 183 19.31 8.34 -4.39
CA GLU A 183 20.17 9.13 -5.25
C GLU A 183 20.71 8.30 -6.43
N ILE A 184 21.24 7.10 -6.16
CA ILE A 184 21.70 6.19 -7.21
C ILE A 184 20.55 5.80 -8.14
N GLY A 185 19.36 5.55 -7.60
CA GLY A 185 18.18 5.24 -8.40
C GLY A 185 17.75 6.38 -9.32
N ASN A 186 17.90 7.63 -8.88
CA ASN A 186 17.55 8.81 -9.68
C ASN A 186 18.53 9.08 -10.84
N VAL A 187 19.80 8.69 -10.69
CA VAL A 187 20.86 9.00 -11.66
C VAL A 187 21.32 7.80 -12.49
N SER A 188 20.73 6.61 -12.27
CA SER A 188 21.07 5.38 -12.98
C SER A 188 19.83 4.66 -13.50
N ALA A 189 20.04 3.53 -14.20
CA ALA A 189 18.94 2.65 -14.61
C ALA A 189 18.56 1.62 -13.53
N ALA A 190 19.22 1.63 -12.35
CA ALA A 190 18.90 0.74 -11.25
C ALA A 190 17.72 1.29 -10.45
N ASN A 191 16.64 0.53 -10.30
CA ASN A 191 15.53 0.98 -9.45
C ASN A 191 15.88 0.83 -7.95
N SER A 192 15.29 1.68 -7.12
CA SER A 192 15.59 1.71 -5.67
C SER A 192 15.18 0.43 -4.90
N PRO A 193 14.04 -0.23 -5.19
CA PRO A 193 13.71 -1.51 -4.59
C PRO A 193 14.77 -2.60 -4.81
N ASP A 194 15.29 -2.74 -6.04
CA ASP A 194 16.34 -3.71 -6.39
C ASP A 194 17.65 -3.38 -5.67
N LEU A 195 17.99 -2.10 -5.55
CA LEU A 195 19.14 -1.64 -4.79
C LEU A 195 19.00 -1.91 -3.29
N LEU A 196 17.81 -1.73 -2.72
CA LEU A 196 17.52 -2.08 -1.32
C LEU A 196 17.67 -3.58 -1.09
N GLU A 197 17.15 -4.40 -2.00
CA GLU A 197 17.29 -5.85 -1.93
C GLU A 197 18.76 -6.27 -1.99
N TYR A 198 19.50 -5.79 -2.99
CA TYR A 198 20.94 -6.02 -3.11
C TYR A 198 21.67 -5.61 -1.82
N THR A 199 21.38 -4.41 -1.31
CA THR A 199 22.02 -3.86 -0.12
C THR A 199 21.74 -4.73 1.10
N ASN A 200 20.50 -5.18 1.32
CA ASN A 200 20.15 -6.12 2.38
C ASN A 200 20.96 -7.42 2.32
N ARG A 201 21.28 -7.88 1.11
CA ARG A 201 22.06 -9.12 0.90
C ARG A 201 23.55 -8.94 1.18
N VAL A 202 24.12 -7.74 1.00
CA VAL A 202 25.58 -7.57 1.03
C VAL A 202 26.10 -6.62 2.10
N ALA A 203 25.31 -5.67 2.62
CA ALA A 203 25.82 -4.55 3.40
C ALA A 203 26.62 -5.00 4.64
N ALA A 204 26.08 -5.94 5.42
CA ALA A 204 26.78 -6.45 6.59
C ALA A 204 28.07 -7.21 6.22
N PHE A 205 28.04 -7.96 5.12
CA PHE A 205 29.22 -8.66 4.64
C PHE A 205 30.28 -7.69 4.09
N ALA A 206 29.87 -6.59 3.44
CA ALA A 206 30.77 -5.56 2.96
C ALA A 206 31.61 -4.98 4.10
N GLU A 207 30.99 -4.65 5.23
CA GLU A 207 31.71 -4.13 6.41
C GLU A 207 32.71 -5.16 6.96
N THR A 208 32.35 -6.45 6.99
CA THR A 208 33.31 -7.51 7.39
C THR A 208 34.46 -7.68 6.41
N ALA A 209 34.24 -7.35 5.13
CA ALA A 209 35.25 -7.40 4.08
C ALA A 209 36.03 -6.08 3.93
N GLY A 210 35.82 -5.10 4.82
CA GLY A 210 36.55 -3.83 4.84
C GLY A 210 35.99 -2.73 3.92
N PHE A 211 34.76 -2.90 3.41
CA PHE A 211 34.06 -1.91 2.59
C PHE A 211 32.89 -1.29 3.34
N SER A 212 32.60 -0.02 3.09
CA SER A 212 31.38 0.59 3.63
C SER A 212 30.13 0.09 2.89
N ALA A 213 28.96 0.17 3.53
CA ALA A 213 27.69 -0.17 2.88
C ALA A 213 27.44 0.67 1.62
N GLU A 214 27.86 1.94 1.61
CA GLU A 214 27.76 2.86 0.49
C GLU A 214 28.69 2.46 -0.67
N GLN A 215 29.90 1.98 -0.37
CA GLN A 215 30.80 1.44 -1.40
C GLN A 215 30.21 0.17 -2.04
N ALA A 216 29.64 -0.72 -1.22
CA ALA A 216 28.95 -1.90 -1.74
C ALA A 216 27.73 -1.52 -2.58
N LEU A 217 26.94 -0.54 -2.12
CA LEU A 217 25.79 -0.01 -2.84
C LEU A 217 26.19 0.60 -4.18
N ALA A 218 27.29 1.37 -4.26
CA ALA A 218 27.77 1.93 -5.52
C ALA A 218 28.12 0.84 -6.56
N PHE A 219 28.71 -0.27 -6.11
CA PHE A 219 28.92 -1.45 -6.96
C PHE A 219 27.59 -2.05 -7.42
N GLY A 220 26.62 -2.19 -6.53
CA GLY A 220 25.27 -2.65 -6.84
C GLY A 220 24.58 -1.76 -7.88
N GLY A 221 24.68 -0.43 -7.72
CA GLY A 221 24.19 0.57 -8.67
C GLY A 221 24.75 0.37 -10.08
N ALA A 222 26.06 0.16 -10.20
CA ALA A 222 26.69 -0.09 -11.49
C ALA A 222 26.21 -1.41 -12.14
N MET A 223 26.11 -2.47 -11.35
CA MET A 223 25.70 -3.80 -11.84
C MET A 223 24.22 -3.82 -12.23
N ILE A 224 23.33 -3.41 -11.33
CA ILE A 224 21.88 -3.39 -11.57
C ILE A 224 21.55 -2.40 -12.69
N GLY A 225 22.20 -1.24 -12.72
CA GLY A 225 22.05 -0.28 -13.82
C GLY A 225 22.56 -0.79 -15.17
N SER A 226 23.41 -1.83 -15.18
CA SER A 226 23.84 -2.53 -16.39
C SER A 226 22.92 -3.70 -16.78
N GLY A 227 21.82 -3.91 -16.04
CA GLY A 227 20.81 -4.95 -16.31
C GLY A 227 21.03 -6.28 -15.60
N PHE A 228 21.88 -6.34 -14.56
CA PHE A 228 22.02 -7.54 -13.75
C PHE A 228 21.01 -7.57 -12.60
N GLU A 229 20.43 -8.74 -12.35
CA GLU A 229 19.54 -8.97 -11.21
C GLU A 229 20.27 -8.75 -9.85
N PRO A 230 19.56 -8.30 -8.79
CA PRO A 230 20.13 -8.06 -7.47
C PRO A 230 20.96 -9.22 -6.90
N GLU A 231 20.52 -10.48 -7.10
CA GLU A 231 21.25 -11.67 -6.64
C GLU A 231 22.56 -11.90 -7.37
N VAL A 232 22.59 -11.61 -8.67
CA VAL A 232 23.78 -11.74 -9.50
C VAL A 232 24.80 -10.68 -9.11
N ALA A 233 24.35 -9.44 -8.91
CA ALA A 233 25.17 -8.36 -8.39
C ALA A 233 25.73 -8.73 -7.00
N ALA A 234 24.89 -9.23 -6.08
CA ALA A 234 25.30 -9.59 -4.72
C ALA A 234 26.33 -10.72 -4.69
N THR A 235 26.13 -11.75 -5.52
CA THR A 235 27.09 -12.86 -5.65
C THR A 235 28.41 -12.38 -6.23
N SER A 236 28.36 -11.51 -7.24
CA SER A 236 29.55 -10.93 -7.86
C SER A 236 30.37 -10.12 -6.85
N PHE A 237 29.71 -9.26 -6.06
CA PHE A 237 30.37 -8.49 -5.00
C PHE A 237 31.07 -9.41 -3.99
N ARG A 238 30.37 -10.45 -3.49
CA ARG A 238 30.95 -11.41 -2.53
C ARG A 238 32.17 -12.15 -3.06
N ASN A 239 32.23 -12.42 -4.36
CA ASN A 239 33.38 -13.08 -4.96
C ASN A 239 34.56 -12.12 -5.15
N LEU A 240 34.29 -10.85 -5.44
CA LEU A 240 35.31 -9.82 -5.60
C LEU A 240 36.04 -9.50 -4.27
N THR A 241 35.32 -9.51 -3.15
CA THR A 241 35.89 -9.13 -1.84
C THR A 241 36.38 -10.31 -1.00
N LYS A 242 36.45 -11.52 -1.58
CA LYS A 242 36.94 -12.75 -0.91
C LYS A 242 38.47 -12.94 -0.98
N LEU A 243 39.20 -11.94 -1.47
CA LEU A 243 40.67 -11.92 -1.55
C LEU A 243 41.30 -11.66 -0.18
#